data_AF-A0A2M7CUB4-F1
#
_entry.id   AF-A0A2M7CUB4-F1
#
_cell.length_a   1.000
_cell.length_b   1.000
_cell.length_c   1.000
_cell.angle_alpha   90.00
_cell.angle_beta   90.00
_cell.angle_gamma   90.00
#
_symmetry.space_group_name_H-M   'P 1'
#
loop_
_entity.id
_entity.type
_entity.pdbx_description
1 polymer ?
#
loop_
_entity_poly.entity_id
_entity_poly.type
_entity_poly.pdbx_seq_one_letter_code
_entity_poly.pdbx_strand_id
1 'polypeptide(L)' 'MLALDEALGAIERSESCAEAYRRIGHDLREFVLYVTDRDDFIASVNETLASRPRYPIEIKFYEDENWSELQKLIDDFSEA' A
#
# COMPACT_ATOMS: atom_id res chain seq x y z
N MET A 1 -10.47 -4.75 -9.91
CA MET A 1 -10.01 -3.96 -8.74
C MET A 1 -10.34 -4.67 -7.43
N LEU A 2 -11.56 -5.20 -7.21
CA LEU A 2 -11.91 -6.07 -6.05
C LEU A 2 -10.88 -7.17 -5.73
N ALA A 3 -10.34 -7.82 -6.75
CA ALA A 3 -9.33 -8.87 -6.59
C ALA A 3 -7.94 -8.37 -6.13
N LEU A 4 -7.60 -7.10 -6.38
CA LEU A 4 -6.36 -6.50 -5.88
C LEU A 4 -6.53 -6.09 -4.41
N ASP A 5 -7.67 -5.50 -4.06
CA ASP A 5 -8.00 -5.19 -2.65
C ASP A 5 -8.01 -6.45 -1.78
N GLU A 6 -8.55 -7.55 -2.29
CA GLU A 6 -8.55 -8.84 -1.58
C GLU A 6 -7.13 -9.39 -1.39
N ALA A 7 -6.27 -9.27 -2.40
CA ALA A 7 -4.88 -9.70 -2.33
C ALA A 7 -4.06 -8.83 -1.36
N LEU A 8 -4.21 -7.50 -1.42
CA LEU A 8 -3.57 -6.57 -0.50
C LEU A 8 -4.07 -6.78 0.93
N GLY A 9 -5.37 -7.00 1.12
CA GLY A 9 -5.95 -7.31 2.43
C GLY A 9 -5.45 -8.64 3.03
N ALA A 10 -4.94 -9.57 2.21
CA ALA A 10 -4.26 -10.77 2.71
C ALA A 10 -2.84 -10.45 3.21
N ILE A 11 -2.13 -9.53 2.55
CA ILE A 11 -0.77 -9.12 2.87
C ILE A 11 -0.75 -8.18 4.08
N GLU A 12 -1.73 -7.27 4.19
CA GLU A 12 -1.94 -6.35 5.33
C GLU A 12 -2.21 -7.08 6.66
N ARG A 13 -2.63 -8.35 6.63
CA ARG A 13 -2.82 -9.16 7.84
C ARG A 13 -1.54 -9.76 8.40
N SER A 14 -0.42 -9.59 7.70
CA SER A 14 0.90 -9.99 8.20
C SER A 14 1.46 -8.92 9.13
N GLU A 15 2.27 -9.31 10.12
CA GLU A 15 2.95 -8.36 11.02
C GLU A 15 4.03 -7.51 10.30
N SER A 16 4.30 -7.81 9.03
CA SER A 16 5.35 -7.19 8.21
C SER A 16 4.91 -5.90 7.51
N CYS A 17 3.63 -5.55 7.60
CA CYS A 17 3.04 -4.43 6.86
C CYS A 17 1.97 -3.70 7.69
N ALA A 18 1.95 -2.37 7.63
CA ALA A 18 0.91 -1.55 8.24
C ALA A 18 0.35 -0.56 7.20
N GLU A 19 -0.98 -0.48 7.08
CA GLU A 19 -1.62 0.52 6.21
C GLU A 19 -1.50 1.91 6.86
N ALA A 20 -0.92 2.86 6.12
CA ALA A 20 -0.92 4.26 6.51
C ALA A 20 -2.24 4.91 6.11
N TYR A 21 -2.59 4.81 4.81
CA TYR A 21 -3.85 5.30 4.28
C TYR A 21 -4.14 4.73 2.88
N ARG A 22 -5.39 4.93 2.45
CA ARG A 22 -5.87 4.61 1.11
C ARG A 22 -6.60 5.81 0.52
N ARG A 23 -6.20 6.22 -0.69
CA ARG A 23 -6.87 7.30 -1.43
C ARG A 23 -7.54 6.71 -2.67
N ILE A 24 -8.81 7.04 -2.86
CA ILE A 24 -9.61 6.62 -4.03
C ILE A 24 -10.16 7.88 -4.68
N GLY A 25 -9.78 8.15 -5.93
CA GLY A 25 -10.28 9.30 -6.67
C GLY A 25 -9.65 9.44 -8.04
N HIS A 26 -10.32 10.14 -8.95
CA HIS A 26 -9.81 10.47 -10.30
C HIS A 26 -9.24 9.24 -11.07
N ASP A 27 -10.01 8.14 -11.11
CA ASP A 27 -9.64 6.86 -11.73
C ASP A 27 -8.34 6.21 -11.20
N LEU A 28 -7.82 6.74 -10.08
CA LEU A 28 -6.64 6.25 -9.39
C LEU A 28 -7.02 5.68 -8.03
N ARG A 29 -6.38 4.57 -7.69
CA ARG A 29 -6.41 4.00 -6.34
C ARG A 29 -4.98 3.88 -5.85
N GLU A 30 -4.70 4.58 -4.76
CA GLU A 30 -3.40 4.62 -4.13
C GLU A 30 -3.50 3.93 -2.76
N PHE A 31 -2.55 3.03 -2.52
CA PHE A 31 -2.36 2.33 -1.25
C PHE A 31 -1.00 2.73 -0.71
N VAL A 32 -0.97 3.26 0.51
CA VAL A 32 0.27 3.64 1.18
C VAL A 32 0.45 2.76 2.39
N LEU A 33 1.55 2.01 2.37
CA LEU A 33 1.86 0.95 3.32
C LEU A 33 3.27 1.19 3.86
N TYR A 34 3.43 1.07 5.17
CA TYR A 34 4.74 0.93 5.81
C TYR A 34 5.08 -0.55 5.88
N VAL A 35 6.27 -0.91 5.41
CA VAL A 35 6.76 -2.30 5.39
C VAL A 35 8.08 -2.39 6.14
N THR A 36 8.30 -3.51 6.82
CA THR A 36 9.54 -3.73 7.58
C THR A 36 10.72 -4.11 6.69
N ASP A 37 10.46 -4.87 5.62
CA ASP A 37 11.43 -5.26 4.60
C ASP A 37 10.79 -5.20 3.21
N ARG A 38 11.51 -4.58 2.27
CA ARG A 38 11.02 -4.38 0.90
C ARG A 38 10.95 -5.68 0.11
N ASP A 39 11.97 -6.52 0.23
CA ASP A 39 12.15 -7.67 -0.63
C ASP A 39 11.18 -8.79 -0.20
N ASP A 40 10.97 -8.95 1.12
CA ASP A 40 9.95 -9.84 1.69
C ASP A 40 8.54 -9.41 1.27
N PHE A 41 8.24 -8.10 1.30
CA PHE A 41 6.96 -7.57 0.85
C PHE A 41 6.70 -7.89 -0.62
N ILE A 42 7.68 -7.62 -1.51
CA ILE A 42 7.55 -7.92 -2.93
C ILE A 42 7.41 -9.43 -3.18
N ALA A 43 8.11 -10.28 -2.44
CA ALA A 43 7.95 -11.72 -2.53
C ALA A 43 6.51 -12.14 -2.19
N SER A 44 5.95 -11.63 -1.09
CA SER A 44 4.57 -11.90 -0.67
C SER A 44 3.52 -11.38 -1.68
N VAL A 45 3.72 -10.17 -2.22
CA VAL A 45 2.88 -9.61 -3.29
C VAL A 45 2.89 -10.52 -4.52
N ASN A 46 4.08 -10.91 -4.97
CA ASN A 46 4.22 -11.76 -6.15
C ASN A 46 3.59 -13.14 -5.95
N GLU A 47 3.79 -13.76 -4.78
CA GLU A 47 3.18 -15.05 -4.45
C GLU A 47 1.64 -14.96 -4.45
N THR A 48 1.10 -13.93 -3.81
CA THR A 48 -0.35 -13.73 -3.68
C THR A 48 -1.02 -13.43 -5.03
N LEU A 49 -0.32 -12.70 -5.92
CA LEU A 49 -0.81 -12.31 -7.23
C LEU A 49 -0.42 -13.27 -8.36
N ALA A 50 0.41 -14.29 -8.11
CA ALA A 50 0.93 -15.19 -9.14
C ALA A 50 -0.16 -15.89 -9.96
N SER A 51 -1.28 -16.23 -9.33
CA SER A 51 -2.43 -16.89 -9.96
C SER A 51 -3.47 -15.92 -10.52
N ARG A 52 -3.25 -14.61 -10.38
CA ARG A 52 -4.21 -13.56 -10.76
C ARG A 52 -3.79 -12.88 -12.08
N PRO A 53 -4.73 -12.28 -12.83
CA PRO A 53 -4.42 -11.51 -14.03
C PRO A 53 -3.45 -10.37 -13.75
N ARG A 54 -2.66 -9.96 -14.76
CA ARG A 54 -1.78 -8.78 -14.62
C ARG A 54 -2.60 -7.52 -14.36
N TYR A 55 -2.21 -6.78 -13.33
CA TYR A 55 -2.78 -5.49 -12.98
C TYR A 55 -1.85 -4.37 -13.45
N PRO A 56 -2.38 -3.25 -13.97
CA PRO A 56 -1.60 -2.05 -14.22
C PRO A 56 -1.34 -1.34 -12.89
N ILE A 57 -0.33 -1.78 -12.14
CA ILE A 57 0.08 -1.20 -10.87
C ILE A 57 1.49 -0.64 -10.98
N GLU A 58 1.74 0.46 -10.30
CA GLU A 58 3.06 1.03 -10.07
C GLU A 58 3.34 0.95 -8.57
N ILE A 59 4.52 0.45 -8.20
CA ILE A 59 4.95 0.35 -6.80
C ILE A 59 6.15 1.27 -6.63
N LYS A 60 6.05 2.22 -5.68
CA LYS A 60 7.14 3.15 -5.33
C LYS A 60 7.57 2.88 -3.90
N PHE A 61 8.88 2.65 -3.73
CA PHE A 61 9.49 2.53 -2.40
C PHE A 61 10.30 3.78 -2.10
N TYR A 62 10.15 4.28 -0.89
CA TYR A 62 10.95 5.36 -0.33
C TYR A 62 11.03 5.16 1.18
N GLU A 63 12.07 5.72 1.79
CA GLU A 63 12.23 5.73 3.24
C GLU A 63 11.49 6.92 3.83
N ASP A 64 10.72 6.68 4.88
CA ASP A 64 10.00 7.71 5.62
C ASP A 64 10.12 7.45 7.13
N GLU A 65 11.35 7.54 7.64
CA GLU A 65 11.66 7.29 9.06
C GLU A 65 10.88 8.22 10.02
N ASN A 66 10.51 9.41 9.54
CA ASN A 66 9.83 10.44 10.32
C ASN A 66 8.31 10.43 10.15
N TRP A 67 7.75 9.45 9.44
CA TRP A 67 6.29 9.35 9.22
C TRP A 67 5.70 10.62 8.58
N SER A 68 6.49 11.26 7.72
CA SER A 68 6.22 12.54 7.08
C SER A 68 4.94 12.49 6.24
N GLU A 69 4.70 11.38 5.55
CA GLU A 69 3.52 11.22 4.67
C GLU A 69 2.23 11.07 5.48
N LEU A 70 2.30 10.36 6.60
CA LEU A 70 1.19 10.31 7.55
C LEU A 70 0.91 11.69 8.17
N GLN A 71 1.96 12.43 8.55
CA GLN A 71 1.79 13.77 9.10
C GLN A 71 1.15 14.72 8.09
N LYS A 72 1.61 14.73 6.83
CA LYS A 72 0.99 15.52 5.76
C LYS A 72 -0.49 15.20 5.58
N LEU A 73 -0.85 13.91 5.62
CA LEU A 73 -2.26 13.51 5.55
C LEU A 73 -3.08 14.10 6.72
N ILE A 74 -2.56 14.04 7.94
CA ILE A 74 -3.22 14.62 9.12
C ILE A 74 -3.42 16.12 8.93
N ASP A 75 -2.38 16.81 8.45
CA ASP A 75 -2.40 18.26 8.22
C ASP A 75 -3.44 18.62 7.14
N ASP A 76 -3.48 17.90 6.01
CA ASP A 76 -4.46 18.07 4.91
C ASP A 76 -5.92 18.00 5.43
N PHE A 77 -6.21 17.15 6.42
CA PHE A 77 -7.54 17.03 7.03
C PHE A 77 -7.80 18.04 8.14
N SER A 78 -6.77 18.65 8.71
CA SER A 78 -6.89 19.67 9.76
C SER A 78 -7.21 21.06 9.22
N GLU A 79 -6.84 21.33 7.96
CA GLU A 79 -7.12 22.59 7.26
C GLU A 79 -8.50 22.61 6.55
N ALA A 80 -9.32 21.57 6.73
CA ALA A 80 -10.63 21.37 6.10
C ALA A 80 -11.83 21.85 6.93
#